data_AF-A0A972VHT1-F1
#
_entry.id   AF-A0A972VHT1-F1
#
_cell.length_a   1.000
_cell.length_b   1.000
_cell.length_c   1.000
_cell.angle_alpha   90.00
_cell.angle_beta   90.00
_cell.angle_gamma   90.00
#
_symmetry.space_group_name_H-M   'P 1'
#
loop_
_entity.id
_entity.type
_entity.pdbx_description
1 polymer ?
#
loop_
_entity_poly.entity_id
_entity_poly.type
_entity_poly.pdbx_seq_one_letter_code
_entity_poly.pdbx_strand_id
1 'polypeptide(L)'
;MNHSPKYILLLLVVLMGLSSSVSAQRPRPDREGFVPIFDGKTLTGWKARAEGFWTVKDDAITGQTTKEHPAPVNQFITFDQGTVEDFELKLSFRFTGQPAANGGI
;
A
#
# COMPACT_ATOMS: atom_id res chain seq x y z
N MET A 1 33.91 13.61 -40.78
CA MET A 1 32.49 13.41 -41.11
C MET A 1 31.67 14.03 -39.99
N ASN A 2 31.04 15.16 -40.28
CA ASN A 2 30.30 15.99 -39.32
C ASN A 2 28.92 15.39 -39.07
N HIS A 3 28.65 14.95 -37.85
CA HIS A 3 27.27 14.71 -37.40
C HIS A 3 26.79 15.93 -36.61
N SER A 4 25.79 16.63 -37.17
CA SER A 4 25.18 17.83 -36.60
C SER A 4 24.38 17.52 -35.31
N PRO A 5 24.38 18.40 -34.29
CA PRO A 5 23.72 18.17 -33.00
C PRO A 5 22.18 18.27 -33.01
N LYS A 6 21.57 18.46 -34.19
CA LYS A 6 20.15 18.76 -34.34
C LYS A 6 19.21 17.61 -33.94
N TYR A 7 19.69 16.36 -34.01
CA TYR A 7 18.90 15.18 -33.63
C TYR A 7 18.94 14.87 -32.11
N ILE A 8 20.00 15.29 -31.42
CA ILE A 8 20.15 15.11 -29.95
C ILE A 8 19.14 16.00 -29.21
N LEU A 9 18.87 17.20 -29.72
CA LEU A 9 17.89 18.12 -29.13
C LEU A 9 16.44 17.66 -29.36
N LEU A 10 16.16 16.93 -30.46
CA LEU A 10 14.81 16.43 -30.76
C LEU A 10 14.42 15.25 -29.86
N LEU A 11 15.38 14.43 -29.42
CA LEU A 11 15.12 13.30 -28.52
C LEU A 11 14.75 13.74 -27.08
N LEU A 12 15.28 14.88 -26.63
CA LEU A 12 15.05 15.41 -25.28
C LEU A 12 13.65 16.03 -25.09
N VAL A 13 13.04 16.55 -26.16
CA VAL A 13 11.70 17.17 -26.07
C VAL A 13 10.59 16.11 -26.03
N VAL A 14 10.79 14.93 -26.59
CA VAL A 14 9.83 13.81 -26.53
C VAL A 14 9.78 13.16 -25.13
N LEU A 15 10.90 13.18 -24.38
CA LEU A 15 10.98 12.64 -23.02
C LEU A 15 10.38 13.53 -21.93
N MET A 16 10.11 14.81 -22.20
CA MET A 16 9.48 15.74 -21.25
C MET A 16 7.94 15.74 -21.30
N GLY A 17 7.33 15.08 -22.29
CA GLY A 17 5.89 15.19 -22.57
C GLY A 17 4.96 14.24 -21.80
N LEU A 18 5.47 13.37 -20.93
CA LEU A 18 4.68 12.35 -20.24
C LEU A 18 4.76 12.46 -18.70
N SER A 19 4.80 13.67 -18.16
CA SER A 19 4.36 13.88 -16.78
C SER A 19 2.84 13.88 -16.73
N SER A 20 2.24 12.72 -17.00
CA SER A 20 0.87 12.48 -16.58
C SER A 20 0.92 12.37 -15.07
N SER A 21 0.52 13.43 -14.37
CA SER A 21 0.25 13.35 -12.94
C SER A 21 -0.73 12.20 -12.75
N VAL A 22 -0.26 11.05 -12.25
CA VAL A 22 -1.13 9.97 -11.81
C VAL A 22 -1.85 10.52 -10.60
N SER A 23 -2.99 11.17 -10.84
CA SER A 23 -3.95 11.42 -9.78
C SER A 23 -4.36 10.04 -9.28
N ALA A 24 -4.07 9.73 -8.01
CA ALA A 24 -4.55 8.53 -7.36
C ALA A 24 -6.08 8.60 -7.38
N GLN A 25 -6.67 8.02 -8.42
CA GLN A 25 -8.10 8.06 -8.63
C GLN A 25 -8.73 7.26 -7.50
N ARG A 26 -9.61 7.92 -6.73
CA ARG A 26 -10.27 7.26 -5.59
C ARG A 26 -10.92 5.96 -6.09
N PRO A 27 -10.72 4.84 -5.37
CA PRO A 27 -11.33 3.57 -5.74
C PRO A 27 -12.84 3.75 -5.88
N ARG A 28 -13.42 3.18 -6.96
CA ARG A 28 -14.86 3.21 -7.15
C ARG A 28 -15.50 2.13 -6.27
N PRO A 29 -16.70 2.39 -5.73
CA PRO A 29 -17.47 1.35 -5.06
C PRO A 29 -17.75 0.16 -6.00
N ASP A 30 -17.82 -1.04 -5.44
CA ASP A 30 -18.34 -2.22 -6.14
C ASP A 30 -19.88 -2.15 -6.29
N ARG A 31 -20.52 -3.22 -6.79
CA ARG A 31 -21.98 -3.25 -6.98
C ARG A 31 -22.77 -3.21 -5.67
N GLU A 32 -22.14 -3.52 -4.56
CA GLU A 32 -22.72 -3.51 -3.22
C GLU A 32 -22.40 -2.21 -2.46
N GLY A 33 -21.58 -1.32 -3.04
CA GLY A 33 -21.21 -0.05 -2.45
C GLY A 33 -19.91 -0.07 -1.65
N PHE A 34 -19.17 -1.19 -1.63
CA PHE A 34 -17.88 -1.25 -0.93
C PHE A 34 -16.77 -0.58 -1.72
N VAL A 35 -16.04 0.32 -1.05
CA VAL A 35 -14.86 0.98 -1.61
C VAL A 35 -13.61 0.23 -1.15
N PRO A 36 -12.75 -0.27 -2.06
CA PRO A 36 -11.48 -0.88 -1.69
C PRO A 36 -10.57 0.10 -0.94
N ILE A 37 -10.10 -0.27 0.25
CA ILE A 37 -9.16 0.52 1.07
C ILE A 37 -7.73 -0.01 1.06
N PHE A 38 -7.49 -1.11 0.35
CA PHE A 38 -6.18 -1.72 0.15
C PHE A 38 -6.02 -2.08 -1.33
N ASP A 39 -4.87 -1.72 -1.88
CA ASP A 39 -4.55 -1.88 -3.30
C ASP A 39 -3.98 -3.27 -3.65
N GLY A 40 -3.79 -4.14 -2.65
CA GLY A 40 -3.17 -5.45 -2.79
C GLY A 40 -1.65 -5.44 -2.83
N LYS A 41 -0.99 -4.27 -2.82
CA LYS A 41 0.42 -4.14 -3.24
C LYS A 41 1.27 -3.33 -2.29
N THR A 42 0.70 -2.31 -1.67
CA THR A 42 1.44 -1.34 -0.87
C THR A 42 0.74 -1.06 0.44
N LEU A 43 1.47 -0.49 1.39
CA LEU A 43 0.88 0.10 2.59
C LEU A 43 0.46 1.56 2.36
N THR A 44 0.26 2.00 1.11
CA THR A 44 -0.28 3.34 0.84
C THR A 44 -1.65 3.47 1.49
N GLY A 45 -1.82 4.52 2.29
CA GLY A 45 -3.03 4.74 3.07
C GLY A 45 -3.11 3.95 4.38
N TRP A 46 -2.00 3.33 4.80
CA TRP A 46 -1.88 2.62 6.07
C TRP A 46 -0.68 3.14 6.86
N LYS A 47 -0.87 3.26 8.17
CA LYS A 47 0.15 3.74 9.11
C LYS A 47 0.45 2.68 10.14
N ALA A 48 1.68 2.14 10.09
CA ALA A 48 2.18 1.24 11.12
C ALA A 48 2.62 2.04 12.36
N ARG A 49 2.41 1.48 13.55
CA ARG A 49 2.91 2.06 14.82
C ARG A 49 4.43 2.21 14.83
N ALA A 50 5.13 1.18 14.37
CA ALA A 50 6.57 1.15 14.22
C ALA A 50 6.92 0.42 12.91
N GLU A 51 8.09 0.74 12.36
CA GLU A 51 8.60 0.12 11.15
C GLU A 51 8.97 -1.35 11.38
N GLY A 52 8.96 -2.14 10.30
CA GLY A 52 9.47 -3.52 10.32
C GLY A 52 8.52 -4.60 10.86
N PHE A 53 7.32 -4.24 11.31
CA PHE A 53 6.30 -5.21 11.76
C PHE A 53 5.19 -5.48 10.76
N TRP A 54 5.02 -4.59 9.78
CA TRP A 54 3.96 -4.64 8.79
C TRP A 54 4.55 -4.55 7.37
N THR A 55 4.04 -5.41 6.50
CA THR A 55 4.46 -5.53 5.10
C THR A 55 3.27 -6.01 4.26
N VAL A 56 3.39 -5.96 2.93
CA VAL A 56 2.46 -6.65 2.03
C VAL A 56 3.12 -7.95 1.56
N LYS A 57 2.44 -9.07 1.77
CA LYS A 57 2.87 -10.39 1.34
C LYS A 57 1.68 -11.18 0.83
N ASP A 58 1.84 -11.85 -0.32
CA ASP A 58 0.79 -12.67 -0.94
C ASP A 58 -0.52 -11.87 -1.11
N ASP A 59 -0.39 -10.64 -1.62
CA ASP A 59 -1.46 -9.66 -1.80
C ASP A 59 -2.28 -9.35 -0.54
N ALA A 60 -1.68 -9.49 0.65
CA ALA A 60 -2.30 -9.22 1.94
C ALA A 60 -1.39 -8.38 2.86
N ILE A 61 -1.98 -7.42 3.56
CA ILE A 61 -1.33 -6.76 4.68
C ILE A 61 -1.01 -7.83 5.74
N THR A 62 0.27 -7.97 6.05
CA THR A 62 0.80 -9.02 6.92
C THR A 62 1.52 -8.40 8.10
N GLY A 63 0.97 -8.60 9.30
CA GLY A 63 1.63 -8.31 10.56
C GLY A 63 2.46 -9.51 11.01
N GLN A 64 3.73 -9.31 11.34
CA GLN A 64 4.62 -10.39 11.74
C GLN A 64 5.58 -9.96 12.84
N THR A 65 5.78 -10.86 13.80
CA THR A 65 6.87 -10.82 14.78
C THR A 65 7.73 -12.07 14.60
N THR A 66 9.00 -11.97 14.97
CA THR A 66 9.94 -13.10 14.93
C THR A 66 10.71 -13.16 16.24
N LYS A 67 11.51 -14.22 16.45
CA LYS A 67 12.37 -14.31 17.64
C LYS A 67 13.48 -13.26 17.58
N GLU A 68 13.93 -12.94 16.37
CA GLU A 68 14.99 -11.97 16.07
C GLU A 68 14.47 -10.54 16.08
N HIS A 69 13.18 -10.35 15.79
CA HIS A 69 12.47 -9.07 15.86
C HIS A 69 11.18 -9.21 16.68
N PRO A 70 11.29 -9.35 18.02
CA PRO A 70 10.13 -9.48 18.89
C PRO A 70 9.42 -8.12 19.03
N ALA A 71 8.09 -8.14 19.14
CA ALA A 71 7.34 -6.94 19.45
C ALA A 71 7.38 -6.66 20.97
N PRO A 72 7.93 -5.52 21.43
CA PRO A 72 7.96 -5.19 22.85
C PRO A 72 6.57 -4.78 23.39
N VAL A 73 5.68 -4.35 22.49
CA VAL A 73 4.29 -3.97 22.74
C VAL A 73 3.47 -4.28 21.49
N ASN A 74 2.13 -4.28 21.61
CA ASN A 74 1.24 -4.46 20.46
C ASN A 74 1.55 -3.45 19.33
N GLN A 75 1.78 -4.00 18.14
CA GLN A 75 2.11 -3.26 16.93
C GLN A 75 0.88 -3.19 16.04
N PHE A 76 0.15 -2.08 16.10
CA PHE A 76 -1.04 -1.86 15.28
C PHE A 76 -0.67 -1.25 13.92
N ILE A 77 -1.53 -1.49 12.94
CA ILE A 77 -1.59 -0.75 11.68
C ILE A 77 -2.97 -0.09 11.58
N THR A 78 -3.01 1.15 11.15
CA THR A 78 -4.24 1.96 11.12
C THR A 78 -4.47 2.49 9.71
N PHE A 79 -5.71 2.49 9.26
CA PHE A 79 -6.12 3.21 8.06
C PHE A 79 -5.83 4.72 8.22
N ASP A 80 -5.17 5.32 7.25
CA ASP A 80 -4.63 6.69 7.31
C ASP A 80 -5.06 7.54 6.11
N GLN A 81 -6.27 7.29 5.59
CA GLN A 81 -6.85 8.10 4.50
C GLN A 81 -8.06 8.93 4.96
N GLY A 82 -8.17 9.15 6.27
CA GLY A 82 -9.18 10.00 6.88
C GLY A 82 -9.95 9.31 8.00
N THR A 83 -10.89 10.05 8.57
CA THR A 83 -11.81 9.55 9.60
C THR A 83 -12.99 8.85 8.95
N VAL A 84 -13.42 7.74 9.56
CA VAL A 84 -14.65 7.01 9.21
C VAL A 84 -15.60 7.02 10.41
N GLU A 85 -16.90 6.99 10.15
CA GLU A 85 -17.95 7.01 11.18
C GLU A 85 -18.83 5.75 11.05
N ASP A 86 -20.03 5.87 10.48
CA ASP A 86 -20.89 4.73 10.20
C ASP A 86 -20.38 4.00 8.95
N PHE A 87 -19.77 2.83 9.15
CA PHE A 87 -19.25 2.01 8.07
C PHE A 87 -19.53 0.52 8.28
N GLU A 88 -19.52 -0.22 7.17
CA GLU A 88 -19.44 -1.67 7.15
C GLU A 88 -18.07 -2.09 6.60
N LEU A 89 -17.38 -2.99 7.30
CA LEU A 89 -16.07 -3.49 6.90
C LEU A 89 -16.17 -4.94 6.46
N LYS A 90 -15.89 -5.18 5.18
CA LYS A 90 -15.78 -6.51 4.57
C LYS A 90 -14.30 -6.85 4.40
N LEU A 91 -13.82 -7.92 5.04
CA LEU A 91 -12.45 -8.39 4.91
C LEU A 91 -12.33 -9.91 5.03
N SER A 92 -11.19 -10.43 4.59
CA SER A 92 -10.73 -11.78 4.88
C SER A 92 -9.44 -11.70 5.70
N PHE A 93 -9.29 -12.57 6.69
CA PHE A 93 -8.07 -12.67 7.49
C PHE A 93 -7.61 -14.12 7.61
N ARG A 94 -6.33 -14.30 7.95
CA ARG A 94 -5.72 -15.61 8.20
C ARG A 94 -4.75 -15.51 9.36
N PHE A 95 -4.80 -16.47 10.27
CA PHE A 95 -3.82 -16.60 11.35
C PHE A 95 -2.79 -17.69 11.02
N THR A 96 -1.53 -17.41 11.33
CA THR A 96 -0.40 -18.35 11.29
C THR A 96 0.40 -18.24 12.58
N GLY A 97 1.10 -19.31 12.99
CA GLY A 97 1.91 -19.28 14.23
C GLY A 97 1.16 -19.76 15.47
N GLN A 98 0.19 -20.65 15.30
CA GLN A 98 -0.50 -21.32 16.40
C GLN A 98 0.48 -22.13 17.29
N PRO A 99 0.21 -22.27 18.61
CA PRO A 99 -0.98 -21.78 19.32
C PRO A 99 -0.86 -20.33 19.83
N ALA A 100 0.28 -19.66 19.59
CA ALA A 100 0.60 -18.39 20.22
C ALA A 100 0.08 -17.15 19.47
N ALA A 101 -0.34 -17.31 18.21
CA ALA A 101 -0.80 -16.20 17.38
C ALA A 101 -2.07 -15.54 17.95
N ASN A 102 -2.03 -14.21 18.07
CA ASN A 102 -3.14 -13.39 18.55
C ASN A 102 -3.19 -12.09 17.72
N GLY A 103 -4.40 -11.63 17.41
CA GLY A 103 -4.66 -10.40 16.69
C GLY A 103 -6.17 -10.13 16.60
N GLY A 104 -6.53 -9.02 15.98
CA GLY A 104 -7.92 -8.62 15.78
C GLY A 104 -8.01 -7.44 14.82
N ILE A 105 -9.25 -7.16 14.40
CA ILE A 105 -9.66 -5.94 13.72
C ILE A 105 -10.58 -5.20 14.68
#